data_AF-A0A0B8NTU4-F1
#
_entry.id   AF-A0A0B8NTU4-F1
#
_cell.length_a   1.000
_cell.length_b   1.000
_cell.length_c   1.000
_cell.angle_alpha   90.00
_cell.angle_beta   90.00
_cell.angle_gamma   90.00
#
_symmetry.space_group_name_H-M   'P 1'
#
loop_
_entity.id
_entity.type
_entity.pdbx_description
1 polymer ?
#
loop_
_entity_poly.entity_id
_entity_poly.type
_entity_poly.pdbx_seq_one_letter_code
_entity_poly.pdbx_strand_id
1 'polypeptide(L)' 'MTLDSIVETESGQRVMVSEFFNEDDPDVDHSLGQKVAITWIESWEVVLSDTAGSESHG' A
#
# COMPACT_ATOMS: atom_id res chain seq x y z
N MET A 1 0.95 8.75 -13.23
CA MET A 1 -0.29 8.02 -12.89
C MET A 1 -0.15 7.38 -11.52
N THR A 2 -1.20 6.73 -10.99
CA THR A 2 -1.12 5.90 -9.78
C THR A 2 -1.25 4.42 -10.12
N LEU A 3 -0.50 3.59 -9.41
CA LEU A 3 -0.61 2.13 -9.47
C LEU A 3 -0.98 1.61 -8.08
N ASP A 4 -2.12 0.92 -8.00
CA ASP A 4 -2.52 0.21 -6.79
C ASP A 4 -2.11 -1.26 -6.90
N SER A 5 -1.31 -1.71 -5.94
CA SER A 5 -0.75 -3.06 -5.89
C SER A 5 -1.08 -3.75 -4.56
N ILE A 6 -1.19 -5.08 -4.61
CA ILE A 6 -1.27 -5.92 -3.42
C ILE A 6 0.03 -6.69 -3.30
N VAL A 7 0.76 -6.46 -2.20
CA VAL A 7 1.95 -7.24 -1.86
C VAL A 7 1.59 -8.33 -0.87
N GLU A 8 1.86 -9.57 -1.23
CA GLU A 8 1.75 -10.72 -0.33
C GLU A 8 3.11 -10.99 0.31
N THR A 9 3.16 -10.91 1.64
CA THR A 9 4.38 -11.22 2.41
C THR A 9 4.56 -12.73 2.53
N GLU A 10 5.76 -13.18 2.89
CA GLU A 10 6.03 -14.62 3.16
C GLU A 10 5.17 -15.19 4.29
N SER A 11 4.63 -14.34 5.17
CA SER A 11 3.69 -14.75 6.23
C SER A 11 2.25 -14.93 5.75
N GLY A 12 1.96 -14.64 4.47
CA GLY A 12 0.61 -14.65 3.89
C GLY A 12 -0.21 -13.39 4.16
N GLN A 13 0.32 -12.42 4.93
CA GLN A 13 -0.31 -11.11 5.09
C GLN A 13 -0.27 -10.33 3.77
N ARG A 14 -1.33 -9.58 3.50
CA ARG A 14 -1.48 -8.75 2.30
C ARG A 14 -1.46 -7.27 2.68
N VAL A 15 -0.62 -6.51 1.99
CA VAL A 15 -0.50 -5.07 2.15
C VAL A 15 -0.92 -4.39 0.84
N MET A 16 -1.83 -3.44 0.92
CA MET A 16 -2.20 -2.59 -0.22
C MET A 16 -1.22 -1.42 -0.28
N VAL A 17 -0.65 -1.18 -1.46
CA VAL A 17 0.31 -0.11 -1.71
C VAL A 17 -0.17 0.70 -2.91
N SER A 18 -0.17 2.02 -2.76
CA SER A 18 -0.46 2.96 -3.85
C SER A 18 0.82 3.72 -4.18
N GLU A 19 1.31 3.55 -5.39
CA GLU A 19 2.51 4.23 -5.89
C GLU A 19 2.15 5.33 -6.87
N PHE A 20 2.85 6.47 -6.76
CA PHE A 20 2.84 7.52 -7.78
C PHE A 20 4.07 7.36 -8.67
N PHE A 21 3.86 7.15 -9.97
CA PHE A 21 4.95 6.96 -10.93
C PHE A 21 4.79 7.88 -12.15
N ASN A 22 5.90 8.10 -12.84
CA ASN A 22 5.93 8.78 -14.11
C ASN A 22 5.59 7.80 -15.24
N GLU A 23 4.49 8.04 -15.96
CA GLU A 23 4.03 7.13 -17.02
C GLU A 23 4.89 7.18 -18.28
N ASP A 24 5.63 8.28 -18.47
CA ASP A 24 6.54 8.47 -19.60
C ASP A 24 7.94 7.88 -19.35
N ASP A 25 8.19 7.33 -18.16
CA ASP A 25 9.47 6.71 -17.82
C ASP A 25 9.56 5.29 -18.41
N PRO A 26 10.41 5.06 -19.43
CA PRO A 26 10.48 3.77 -20.12
C PRO A 26 11.12 2.66 -19.28
N ASP A 27 11.73 2.98 -18.15
CA ASP A 27 12.43 2.02 -17.29
C ASP A 27 11.51 1.43 -16.20
N VAL A 28 10.27 1.90 -16.08
CA VAL A 28 9.28 1.38 -15.12
C VAL A 28 8.68 0.07 -15.64
N ASP A 29 9.12 -1.06 -15.09
CA ASP A 29 8.59 -2.40 -15.38
C ASP A 29 8.06 -3.07 -14.10
N HIS A 30 6.75 -3.33 -14.06
CA HIS A 30 6.08 -4.02 -12.96
C HIS A 30 5.51 -5.34 -13.45
N SER A 31 5.97 -6.43 -12.85
CA SER A 31 5.51 -7.78 -13.17
C SER A 31 4.82 -8.46 -11.98
N LEU A 32 3.80 -9.28 -12.27
CA LEU A 32 3.17 -10.11 -11.23
C LEU A 32 4.18 -11.09 -10.63
N GLY A 33 4.18 -11.19 -9.30
CA GLY A 33 5.10 -12.07 -8.57
C GLY A 33 6.53 -11.54 -8.46
N GLN A 34 6.79 -10.31 -8.89
CA GLN A 34 8.06 -9.64 -8.67
C GLN A 34 8.36 -9.55 -7.17
N LYS A 35 9.56 -9.97 -6.78
CA LYS A 35 10.03 -9.84 -5.39
C LYS A 35 10.35 -8.38 -5.12
N VAL A 36 9.84 -7.86 -4.01
CA VAL A 36 10.03 -6.49 -3.56
C VAL A 36 10.54 -6.47 -2.11
N ALA A 37 11.17 -5.37 -1.72
CA ALA A 37 11.49 -5.09 -0.33
C ALA A 37 10.49 -4.06 0.20
N ILE A 38 9.91 -4.34 1.38
CA ILE A 38 9.03 -3.41 2.08
C ILE A 38 9.76 -2.92 3.33
N THR A 39 9.72 -1.60 3.55
CA THR A 39 10.25 -0.95 4.75
C THR A 39 9.23 0.04 5.28
N TRP A 40 9.14 0.15 6.60
CA TRP A 40 8.29 1.14 7.27
C TRP A 40 9.12 2.38 7.61
N ILE A 41 8.56 3.55 7.35
CA ILE A 41 9.13 4.80 7.83
C ILE A 41 8.46 5.10 9.16
N GLU A 42 9.27 5.09 10.23
CA GLU A 42 8.77 5.35 11.58
C GLU A 42 7.99 6.67 11.62
N SER A 43 6.89 6.68 12.36
CA SER A 43 6.03 7.86 12.58
C SER A 43 5.14 8.25 11.39
N TRP A 44 5.14 7.47 10.30
CA TRP A 44 4.21 7.66 9.17
C TRP A 44 2.98 6.75 9.24
N GLU A 45 2.90 5.89 10.25
CA GLU A 45 1.77 5.00 10.44
C GLU A 45 0.56 5.73 11.03
N VAL A 46 -0.62 5.50 10.46
CA VAL A 46 -1.90 5.90 11.04
C VAL A 46 -2.64 4.65 11.48
N VAL A 47 -2.84 4.49 12.79
CA VAL A 47 -3.64 3.40 13.34
C VAL A 47 -5.08 3.86 13.45
N LEU A 48 -5.95 3.30 12.60
CA LEU A 48 -7.39 3.53 12.70
C LEU A 48 -7.97 2.64 13.79
N SER A 49 -8.84 3.21 14.62
CA SER A 49 -9.60 2.45 15.61
C SER A 49 -10.69 1.62 14.94
N ASP A 50 -10.90 0.40 15.44
CA ASP A 50 -11.94 -0.52 14.95
C ASP A 50 -13.37 -0.02 15.22
N THR A 51 -13.51 1.12 15.92
CA THR A 51 -14.78 1.74 16.32
C THR A 51 -15.20 2.92 15.44
N ALA A 52 -14.54 3.16 14.30
CA ALA A 52 -14.88 4.25 13.37
C ALA A 52 -16.19 3.99 12.59
N GLY A 53 -17.29 3.76 13.30
CA GLY A 53 -18.62 3.52 12.76
C GLY A 53 -19.79 3.87 13.69
N SER A 54 -19.55 4.47 14.86
CA SER A 54 -20.63 4.98 15.73
C SER A 54 -20.51 6.47 16.00
N GLU A 55 -20.49 7.29 14.96
CA GLU A 55 -20.85 8.70 15.11
C GLU A 55 -22.38 8.81 15.11
N SER A 56 -22.99 8.69 16.29
CA SER A 56 -24.37 9.12 16.50
C SER A 56 -24.41 10.64 16.34
N HIS A 57 -24.83 11.12 15.18
CA HIS A 57 -25.25 12.51 15.01
C HIS A 57 -26.50 12.73 15.86
N GLY A 58 -26.33 13.43 16.98
CA GLY A 58 -27.40 14.01 17.78
C GLY A 58 -27.67 15.45 17.37
#